data_AF-A0A4Q3FX57-F1
#
_entry.id   AF-A0A4Q3FX57-F1
#
_cell.length_a   1.000
_cell.length_b   1.000
_cell.length_c   1.000
_cell.angle_alpha   90.00
_cell.angle_beta   90.00
_cell.angle_gamma   90.00
#
_symmetry.space_group_name_H-M   'P 1'
#
loop_
_entity.id
_entity.type
_entity.pdbx_description
1 polymer ?
#
loop_
_entity_poly.entity_id
_entity_poly.type
_entity_poly.pdbx_seq_one_letter_code
_entity_poly.pdbx_strand_id
1 'polypeptide(L)' 'MSRIPVKPFLITKDEEGNFRLTVRVTRYNMNNYPLVTATLQDDLFKTMAAARAFAREHFNAEAGQYATK' A
#
# COMPACT_ATOMS: atom_id res chain seq x y z
N MET A 1 -0.31 -21.93 6.92
CA MET A 1 -0.55 -20.47 6.90
C MET A 1 0.30 -19.89 5.78
N SER A 2 -0.32 -19.51 4.67
CA SER A 2 0.39 -19.15 3.43
C SER A 2 1.27 -17.92 3.65
N ARG A 3 2.57 -18.06 3.40
CA ARG A 3 3.64 -17.05 3.57
C ARG A 3 3.61 -15.99 2.45
N ILE A 4 2.42 -15.55 2.04
CA ILE A 4 2.33 -14.59 0.93
C ILE A 4 2.74 -13.23 1.49
N PRO A 5 3.85 -12.62 1.00
CA PRO A 5 4.26 -11.30 1.45
C PRO A 5 3.15 -10.31 1.14
N VAL A 6 2.66 -9.60 2.16
CA VAL A 6 1.64 -8.58 1.95
C VAL A 6 2.30 -7.45 1.17
N LYS A 7 1.74 -7.16 -0.01
CA LYS A 7 2.21 -6.05 -0.84
C LYS A 7 2.11 -4.72 -0.07
N PRO A 8 3.20 -3.95 0.02
CA PRO A 8 3.28 -2.82 0.93
C PRO A 8 2.43 -1.62 0.47
N PHE A 9 2.01 -1.53 -0.80
CA PHE A 9 1.14 -0.44 -1.25
C PHE A 9 -0.21 -1.00 -1.66
N LEU A 10 -1.29 -0.56 -1.01
CA LEU A 10 -2.66 -0.88 -1.42
C LEU A 10 -3.29 0.36 -2.02
N ILE A 11 -3.82 0.23 -3.23
CA ILE A 11 -4.63 1.27 -3.85
C ILE A 11 -6.07 0.76 -3.87
N THR A 12 -6.97 1.49 -3.22
CA THR A 12 -8.40 1.20 -3.21
C THR A 12 -9.15 2.35 -3.86
N LYS A 13 -10.24 2.02 -4.57
CA LYS A 13 -11.17 3.03 -5.06
C LYS A 13 -12.28 3.25 -4.03
N ASP A 14 -12.57 4.50 -3.75
CA ASP A 14 -13.61 4.94 -2.85
C ASP A 14 -14.95 5.10 -3.58
N GLU A 15 -16.05 5.23 -2.83
CA GLU A 15 -17.41 5.35 -3.38
C GLU A 15 -17.59 6.59 -4.26
N GLU A 16 -16.91 7.69 -3.92
CA GLU A 16 -16.88 8.92 -4.72
C GLU A 16 -16.04 8.81 -6.01
N GLY A 17 -15.38 7.67 -6.22
CA GLY A 17 -14.54 7.42 -7.38
C GLY A 17 -13.08 7.84 -7.24
N ASN A 18 -12.71 8.40 -6.09
CA ASN A 18 -11.33 8.74 -5.74
C ASN A 18 -10.52 7.48 -5.41
N PHE A 19 -9.21 7.52 -5.64
CA PHE A 19 -8.26 6.46 -5.27
C PHE A 19 -7.57 6.85 -3.97
N ARG A 20 -7.59 5.95 -2.99
CA ARG A 20 -6.89 6.09 -1.71
C ARG A 20 -5.67 5.19 -1.70
N LEU A 21 -4.56 5.70 -1.17
CA LEU A 21 -3.33 4.94 -0.98
C LEU A 21 -3.21 4.52 0.49
N THR A 22 -3.09 3.22 0.74
CA THR A 22 -2.74 2.70 2.07
C THR A 22 -1.36 2.08 2.01
N VAL A 23 -0.46 2.62 2.83
CA VAL A 23 0.90 2.10 2.99
C VAL A 23 0.87 1.05 4.09
N ARG A 24 1.39 -0.13 3.80
CA ARG A 24 1.44 -1.31 4.66
C ARG A 24 2.89 -1.65 4.93
N VAL A 25 3.35 -1.39 6.15
CA VAL A 25 4.71 -1.71 6.57
C VAL A 25 4.69 -3.06 7.26
N THR A 26 5.48 -4.01 6.76
CA THR A 26 5.66 -5.32 7.40
C THR A 26 6.97 -5.30 8.18
N ARG A 27 6.89 -5.50 9.50
CA ARG A 27 8.06 -5.70 10.37
C ARG A 27 7.98 -7.07 11.02
N TYR A 28 9.13 -7.67 11.35
CA TYR A 28 9.16 -8.95 12.04
C TYR A 28 9.48 -8.75 13.52
N ASN A 29 8.76 -9.45 14.39
CA ASN A 29 9.11 -9.47 15.81
C ASN A 29 10.24 -10.49 16.09
N MET A 30 10.67 -10.59 17.35
CA MET A 30 11.74 -11.50 17.78
C MET A 30 11.44 -12.99 17.49
N ASN A 31 10.16 -13.35 17.38
CA ASN A 31 9.70 -14.70 17.02
C ASN A 31 9.53 -14.88 15.49
N ASN A 32 10.03 -13.95 14.68
CA ASN A 32 9.91 -13.93 13.23
C ASN A 32 8.45 -13.94 12.72
N TYR A 33 7.52 -13.39 13.49
CA TYR A 33 6.14 -13.18 13.03
C TYR A 33 6.00 -11.83 12.31
N PRO A 34 5.31 -11.80 11.16
CA PRO A 34 5.06 -10.56 10.43
C PRO A 34 3.97 -9.74 11.14
N LEU A 35 4.33 -8.51 11.50
CA LEU A 35 3.43 -7.46 11.97
C LEU A 35 3.21 -6.48 10.83
N VAL A 36 1.98 -6.41 10.33
CA VAL A 36 1.60 -5.50 9.24
C VAL A 36 0.88 -4.30 9.84
N THR A 37 1.47 -3.12 9.68
CA THR A 37 0.84 -1.84 10.04
C THR A 37 0.32 -1.19 8.79
N ALA A 38 -1.00 -0.95 8.72
CA ALA A 38 -1.65 -0.25 7.62
C ALA A 38 -1.91 1.21 8.00
N THR A 39 -1.28 2.13 7.30
CA THR A 39 -1.46 3.58 7.42
C THR A 39 -2.11 4.10 6.15
N LEU A 40 -3.34 4.59 6.27
CA LEU A 40 -4.05 5.27 5.20
C LEU A 40 -3.43 6.66 4.99
N GLN A 41 -3.13 7.01 3.76
CA GLN A 41 -2.69 8.36 3.41
C GLN A 41 -3.91 9.26 3.24
N ASP A 42 -3.81 10.49 3.73
CA ASP A 42 -4.89 11.48 3.64
C ASP A 42 -5.11 11.99 2.20
N ASP A 43 -4.10 11.83 1.33
CA ASP A 43 -4.17 12.25 -0.05
C ASP A 43 -5.15 11.40 -0.88
N LEU A 44 -6.06 12.09 -1.56
CA LEU A 44 -7.02 11.52 -2.50
C LEU A 44 -6.53 11.70 -3.93
N PHE A 45 -6.41 10.60 -4.67
CA PHE A 45 -5.91 10.61 -6.04
C PHE A 45 -7.07 10.44 -7.03
N LYS A 46 -7.08 11.21 -8.12
CA LYS A 46 -8.10 11.05 -9.17
C LYS A 46 -7.90 9.81 -10.05
N THR A 47 -6.67 9.30 -10.12
CA THR A 47 -6.31 8.13 -10.93
C THR A 47 -5.41 7.18 -10.16
N MET A 48 -5.48 5.88 -10.48
CA MET A 48 -4.57 4.87 -9.95
C MET A 48 -3.10 5.17 -10.29
N ALA A 49 -2.84 5.77 -11.47
CA ALA A 49 -1.50 6.16 -11.87
C ALA A 49 -0.91 7.25 -10.97
N ALA A 50 -1.72 8.23 -10.56
CA ALA A 50 -1.28 9.27 -9.62
C ALA A 50 -0.94 8.68 -8.24
N ALA A 51 -1.76 7.76 -7.73
CA ALA A 51 -1.46 7.06 -6.47
C ALA A 51 -0.15 6.25 -6.54
N ARG A 52 0.14 5.62 -7.69
CA ARG A 52 1.41 4.90 -7.92
C ARG A 52 2.60 5.85 -8.03
N ALA A 53 2.44 6.98 -8.72
CA ALA A 53 3.50 7.98 -8.85
C ALA A 53 3.87 8.55 -7.48
N PHE A 54 2.88 8.92 -6.66
CA PHE A 54 3.08 9.40 -5.30
C PHE A 54 3.80 8.36 -4.43
N ALA A 55 3.35 7.10 -4.46
CA ALA A 55 4.00 6.02 -3.73
C ALA A 55 5.46 5.82 -4.19
N ARG A 56 5.73 5.94 -5.49
CA ARG A 56 7.08 5.82 -6.04
C ARG A 56 7.99 6.97 -5.59
N GLU A 57 7.48 8.20 -5.63
CA GLU A 57 8.26 9.40 -5.33
C GLU A 57 8.51 9.58 -3.82
N HIS A 58 7.50 9.32 -2.99
CA HIS A 58 7.59 9.53 -1.54
C HIS A 58 8.07 8.30 -0.77
N PHE A 59 7.76 7.09 -1.26
CA PHE A 59 8.03 5.84 -0.55
C PHE A 59 8.94 4.87 -1.33
N ASN A 60 9.55 5.31 -2.45
CA ASN A 60 10.36 4.47 -3.33
C ASN A 60 9.68 3.16 -3.76
N ALA A 61 8.35 3.22 -3.91
CA ALA A 61 7.54 2.05 -4.24
C ALA A 61 7.84 1.48 -5.64
N GLU A 62 8.07 0.17 -5.71
CA GLU A 62 8.34 -0.54 -6.97
C GLU A 62 7.07 -1.11 -7.61
N ALA A 63 7.09 -1.32 -8.93
CA ALA A 63 5.93 -1.80 -9.70
C ALA A 63 5.32 -3.13 -9.18
N GLY A 64 6.13 -4.02 -8.60
CA GLY A 64 5.68 -5.30 -8.03
C GLY A 64 4.99 -5.18 -6.65
N GLN A 65 5.16 -4.04 -5.99
CA GLN A 65 4.76 -3.82 -4.60
C GLN A 65 3.34 -3.26 -4.44
N TYR A 66 2.63 -3.03 -5.55
CA TYR A 66 1.25 -2.55 -5.56
C TYR A 66 0.23 -3.69 -5.56
N ALA A 67 -0.69 -3.64 -4.61
CA ALA A 67 -1.96 -4.35 -4.62
C ALA A 67 -3.07 -3.37 -4.97
N THR A 68 -4.01 -3.83 -5.80
CA THR A 68 -5.23 -3.10 -6.14
C THR A 68 -6.40 -3.94 -5.67
N LYS A 69 -7.32 -3.35 -4.93
CA LYS A 69 -8.52 -4.02 -4.42
C LYS A 69 -9.76 -3.22 -4.78
#